data_AF-R9HPG4-F1
#
_entry.id   AF-R9HPG4-F1
#
_cell.length_a   1.000
_cell.length_b   1.000
_cell.length_c   1.000
_cell.angle_alpha   90.00
_cell.angle_beta   90.00
_cell.angle_gamma   90.00
#
_symmetry.space_group_name_H-M   'P 1'
#
loop_
_entity.id
_entity.type
_entity.pdbx_description
1 polymer ?
#
loop_
_entity_poly.entity_id
_entity_poly.type
_entity_poly.pdbx_seq_one_letter_code
_entity_poly.pdbx_strand_id
1 'polypeptide(L)'
;MHILPPYDEYLISYKDRTDVLNKEYQHKAFNSFGIFRPVILYNGQIVGNWNKVIQKQTTHIEMNWFKKNTKIKKELLSLAERKYLTFFSEL
;
A
#
# COMPACT_ATOMS: atom_id res chain seq x y z
N MET A 1 6.99 0.50 -7.95
CA MET A 1 5.74 0.10 -7.28
C MET A 1 6.12 -0.56 -5.98
N HIS A 2 5.51 -0.14 -4.89
CA HIS A 2 5.82 -0.64 -3.54
C HIS A 2 4.54 -0.87 -2.76
N ILE A 3 4.62 -1.84 -1.86
CA ILE A 3 3.58 -2.19 -0.90
C ILE A 3 4.16 -1.77 0.44
N LEU A 4 3.69 -0.65 0.98
CA LEU A 4 4.24 -0.05 2.18
C LEU A 4 3.45 -0.51 3.41
N PRO A 5 4.13 -0.92 4.50
CA PRO A 5 3.48 -1.32 5.74
C PRO A 5 2.65 -0.19 6.36
N PRO A 6 1.77 -0.50 7.32
CA PRO A 6 1.21 0.53 8.18
C PRO A 6 2.35 1.32 8.85
N TYR A 7 2.12 2.62 9.05
CA TYR A 7 3.08 3.54 9.66
C TYR A 7 4.41 3.73 8.89
N ASP A 8 4.42 3.50 7.58
CA ASP A 8 5.59 3.79 6.75
C ASP A 8 5.91 5.31 6.71
N GLU A 9 7.20 5.64 6.79
CA GLU A 9 7.70 7.03 6.82
C GLU A 9 7.28 7.84 5.59
N TYR A 10 7.10 7.19 4.43
CA TYR A 10 6.62 7.85 3.22
C TYR A 10 5.28 8.56 3.44
N LEU A 11 4.44 8.04 4.34
CA LEU A 11 3.16 8.66 4.70
C LEU A 11 3.23 9.48 5.99
N ILE A 12 4.08 9.12 6.95
CA ILE A 12 4.16 9.81 8.25
C ILE A 12 4.93 11.12 8.16
N SER A 13 6.06 11.15 7.45
CA SER A 13 7.04 12.24 7.55
C SER A 13 6.59 13.56 6.95
N TYR A 14 5.60 13.55 6.05
CA TYR A 14 5.10 14.76 5.41
C TYR A 14 4.06 15.48 6.27
N LYS A 15 4.26 16.79 6.48
CA LYS A 15 3.23 17.65 7.11
C LYS A 15 2.00 17.79 6.21
N ASP A 16 2.23 18.07 4.93
CA ASP A 16 1.23 18.06 3.87
C ASP A 16 1.45 16.83 2.97
N ARG A 17 0.41 16.01 2.83
CA ARG A 17 0.46 14.73 2.11
C ARG A 17 -0.16 14.82 0.72
N THR A 18 -0.63 15.99 0.29
CA THR A 18 -1.33 16.15 -0.99
C THR A 18 -0.44 15.88 -2.20
N ASP A 19 0.88 16.03 -2.07
CA ASP A 19 1.87 15.68 -3.09
C ASP A 19 1.90 14.19 -3.42
N VAL A 20 1.58 13.33 -2.44
CA VAL A 20 1.69 11.87 -2.57
C VAL A 20 0.35 11.16 -2.48
N LEU A 21 -0.70 11.83 -2.00
CA LEU A 21 -2.03 11.25 -1.78
C LEU A 21 -3.12 12.27 -2.08
N ASN A 22 -3.97 11.95 -3.05
CA ASN A 22 -5.14 12.78 -3.35
C ASN A 22 -6.01 12.95 -2.11
N LYS A 23 -6.38 14.20 -1.80
CA LYS A 23 -7.18 14.60 -0.65
C LYS A 23 -8.48 13.80 -0.52
N GLU A 24 -9.11 13.45 -1.65
CA GLU A 24 -10.34 12.65 -1.68
C GLU A 24 -10.17 11.26 -1.03
N TYR A 25 -8.95 10.70 -1.00
CA TYR A 25 -8.66 9.36 -0.49
C TYR A 25 -7.92 9.38 0.85
N GLN A 26 -7.68 10.53 1.47
CA GLN A 26 -6.96 10.63 2.74
C GLN A 26 -7.54 9.73 3.83
N HIS A 27 -8.87 9.74 3.99
CA HIS A 27 -9.58 8.91 4.95
C HIS A 27 -9.42 7.39 4.73
N LYS A 28 -8.97 6.97 3.54
CA LYS A 28 -8.66 5.56 3.22
C LYS A 28 -7.23 5.17 3.57
N ALA A 29 -6.31 6.14 3.69
CA ALA A 29 -4.91 5.87 4.03
C ALA A 29 -4.61 6.11 5.51
N PHE A 30 -5.26 7.09 6.14
CA PHE A 30 -5.09 7.38 7.56
C PHE A 30 -6.33 8.07 8.15
N ASN A 31 -6.39 8.16 9.48
CA ASN A 31 -7.43 8.92 10.19
C ASN A 31 -6.85 10.01 11.08
N SER A 32 -7.71 10.87 11.63
CA SER A 32 -7.30 11.98 12.52
C SER A 32 -6.76 11.53 13.87
N PHE A 33 -6.90 10.24 14.23
CA PHE A 33 -6.36 9.65 15.45
C PHE A 33 -4.95 9.08 15.27
N GLY A 34 -4.30 9.35 14.13
CA GLY A 34 -2.93 8.91 13.87
C GLY A 34 -2.79 7.44 13.46
N ILE A 35 -3.88 6.77 13.09
CA ILE A 35 -3.81 5.40 12.54
C ILE A 35 -3.50 5.49 11.05
N PHE A 36 -2.37 4.90 10.64
CA PHE A 36 -1.92 4.81 9.25
C PHE A 36 -2.08 3.38 8.74
N ARG A 37 -2.80 3.23 7.62
CA ARG A 37 -3.08 1.93 7.00
C ARG A 37 -1.93 1.50 6.09
N PRO A 38 -1.79 0.19 5.81
CA PRO A 38 -0.98 -0.29 4.70
C PRO A 38 -1.42 0.34 3.37
N VAL A 39 -0.46 0.80 2.56
CA VAL A 39 -0.72 1.54 1.31
C VAL A 39 0.09 1.02 0.13
N ILE A 40 -0.46 1.21 -1.07
CA ILE A 40 0.20 0.88 -2.34
C ILE A 40 0.73 2.15 -2.98
N LEU A 41 2.04 2.21 -3.19
CA LEU A 41 2.75 3.31 -3.83
C LEU A 41 3.05 2.98 -5.30
N TYR A 42 2.56 3.82 -6.21
CA TYR A 42 2.82 3.71 -7.65
C TYR A 42 3.09 5.08 -8.25
N ASN A 43 4.25 5.23 -8.92
CA ASN A 43 4.71 6.47 -9.53
C ASN A 43 4.63 7.69 -8.59
N GLY A 44 5.11 7.53 -7.35
CA GLY A 44 5.10 8.59 -6.33
C GLY A 44 3.73 8.84 -5.67
N GLN A 45 2.66 8.18 -6.14
CA GLN A 45 1.31 8.35 -5.62
C GLN A 45 0.82 7.14 -4.84
N ILE A 46 0.12 7.40 -3.74
CA ILE A 46 -0.64 6.40 -3.02
C ILE A 46 -1.95 6.15 -3.76
N VAL A 47 -2.09 4.93 -4.29
CA VAL A 47 -3.16 4.56 -5.22
C VAL A 47 -4.13 3.52 -4.67
N GLY A 48 -3.86 2.99 -3.47
CA GLY A 48 -4.69 1.95 -2.86
C GLY A 48 -4.21 1.54 -1.48
N ASN A 49 -4.97 0.64 -0.87
CA ASN A 49 -4.56 -0.12 0.32
C ASN A 49 -4.26 -1.57 -0.06
N TRP A 50 -3.59 -2.28 0.82
CA TRP A 50 -3.41 -3.72 0.69
C TRP A 50 -3.63 -4.42 2.03
N ASN A 51 -3.97 -5.70 1.99
CA ASN A 51 -4.09 -6.55 3.18
C ASN A 51 -3.26 -7.83 2.98
N LYS A 52 -2.60 -8.29 4.04
CA LYS A 52 -2.02 -9.64 4.08
C LYS A 52 -3.16 -10.63 4.33
N VAL A 53 -3.32 -11.61 3.45
CA VAL A 53 -4.31 -12.67 3.61
C VAL A 53 -3.58 -13.99 3.79
N ILE A 54 -3.89 -14.67 4.89
CA ILE A 54 -3.33 -15.98 5.23
C ILE A 54 -4.46 -17.00 5.07
N GLN A 55 -4.33 -17.89 4.09
CA GLN A 55 -5.27 -18.96 3.83
C GLN A 55 -4.53 -20.30 3.82
N LYS A 56 -4.85 -21.16 4.80
CA LYS A 56 -4.16 -22.45 5.01
C LYS A 56 -2.64 -22.27 5.04
N GLN A 57 -1.92 -22.80 4.05
CA GLN A 57 -0.46 -22.74 3.92
C GLN A 57 0.00 -21.66 2.92
N THR A 58 -0.92 -20.83 2.42
CA THR A 58 -0.61 -19.78 1.44
C THR A 58 -0.83 -18.41 2.04
N THR A 59 0.16 -17.54 1.85
CA THR A 59 0.05 -16.10 2.14
C THR A 59 0.04 -15.35 0.82
N HIS A 60 -0.93 -14.47 0.62
CA HIS A 60 -0.99 -13.57 -0.52
C HIS A 60 -1.39 -12.16 -0.08
N ILE A 61 -1.26 -11.22 -1.00
CA ILE A 61 -1.61 -9.82 -0.78
C ILE A 61 -2.85 -9.46 -1.60
N GLU A 62 -3.90 -9.04 -0.92
CA GLU A 62 -5.06 -8.43 -1.58
C GLU A 62 -4.85 -6.93 -1.75
N MET A 63 -5.02 -6.45 -2.99
CA MET A 63 -4.84 -5.04 -3.34
C MET A 63 -6.20 -4.38 -3.61
N ASN A 64 -6.44 -3.25 -2.95
CA ASN A 64 -7.67 -2.48 -3.03
C ASN A 64 -7.38 -1.08 -3.59
N TRP A 65 -7.77 -0.85 -4.84
CA TRP A 65 -7.50 0.41 -5.54
C TRP A 65 -8.46 1.52 -5.16
N PHE A 66 -7.96 2.75 -5.04
CA PHE A 66 -8.82 3.92 -4.81
C PHE A 66 -9.64 4.29 -6.05
N LYS A 67 -8.99 4.25 -7.22
CA LYS A 67 -9.62 4.45 -8.52
C LYS A 67 -9.95 3.10 -9.15
N LYS A 68 -11.22 2.91 -9.57
CA LYS A 68 -11.72 1.66 -10.16
C LYS A 68 -10.92 1.17 -11.38
N ASN A 69 -10.43 2.10 -12.21
CA ASN A 69 -9.73 1.79 -13.47
C ASN A 69 -8.20 1.90 -13.34
N THR A 70 -7.65 1.64 -12.15
CA THR A 70 -6.20 1.67 -11.96
C THR A 70 -5.55 0.53 -12.74
N LYS A 71 -4.81 0.87 -13.80
CA LYS A 71 -4.12 -0.12 -14.65
C LYS A 71 -2.64 -0.15 -14.30
N ILE A 72 -2.21 -1.26 -13.70
CA ILE A 72 -0.80 -1.52 -13.39
C ILE A 72 -0.43 -2.88 -13.98
N LYS A 73 0.77 -2.98 -14.57
CA LYS A 73 1.25 -4.22 -15.18
C LYS A 73 1.30 -5.34 -14.14
N LYS A 74 0.74 -6.51 -14.48
CA LYS A 74 0.70 -7.68 -13.58
C LYS A 74 2.07 -8.07 -13.03
N GLU A 75 3.10 -7.99 -13.87
CA GLU A 75 4.49 -8.28 -13.49
C GLU A 75 4.99 -7.38 -12.35
N LEU A 76 4.63 -6.10 -12.35
CA LEU A 76 4.99 -5.17 -11.29
C LEU A 76 4.28 -5.52 -9.98
N LEU A 77 3.01 -5.94 -10.05
CA LEU A 77 2.25 -6.40 -8.90
C LEU A 77 2.90 -7.64 -8.29
N SER A 78 3.19 -8.65 -9.11
CA SER A 78 3.83 -9.90 -8.67
C SER A 78 5.25 -9.69 -8.16
N LEU A 79 5.99 -8.73 -8.70
CA LEU A 79 7.31 -8.37 -8.16
C LEU A 79 7.19 -7.70 -6.79
N ALA A 80 6.25 -6.77 -6.61
CA ALA A 80 6.04 -6.09 -5.34
C ALA A 80 5.59 -7.05 -4.24
N GLU A 81 4.66 -7.96 -4.56
CA GLU A 81 4.20 -9.01 -3.63
C GLU A 81 5.34 -9.94 -3.22
N ARG A 82 6.13 -10.45 -4.17
CA ARG A 82 7.30 -11.30 -3.86
C ARG A 82 8.30 -10.60 -2.96
N LYS A 83 8.66 -9.35 -3.27
CA LYS A 83 9.60 -8.56 -2.43
C LYS A 83 9.11 -8.43 -1.00
N TYR A 84 7.82 -8.14 -0.80
CA TYR A 84 7.23 -8.04 0.52
C TYR A 84 7.26 -9.40 1.24
N LEU A 85 6.83 -10.48 0.59
CA LEU A 85 6.79 -11.81 1.21
C LEU A 85 8.18 -12.33 1.58
N THR A 86 9.20 -12.09 0.74
CA THR A 86 10.60 -12.44 1.05
C THR A 86 11.09 -11.71 2.30
N PHE A 87 10.88 -10.40 2.40
CA PHE A 87 11.24 -9.62 3.59
C PHE A 87 10.60 -10.17 4.87
N PHE A 88 9.33 -10.60 4.79
CA PHE A 88 8.61 -11.17 5.94
C PHE A 88 8.95 -12.63 6.25
N SER A 89 9.52 -13.39 5.31
CA SER A 89 9.99 -14.76 5.58
C SER A 89 11.38 -14.80 6.22
N GLU A 90 12.11 -13.71 6.17
CA GLU A 90 13.46 -13.55 6.75
C GLU A 90 13.44 -12.96 8.16
N LEU A 91 12.25 -12.58 8.66
CA LEU A 91 11.99 -12.13 10.04
C LEU A 91 11.49 -13.30 10.90
#